data_AF-A0AAD7LQW1-F1
#
_entry.id   AF-A0AAD7LQW1-F1
#
_cell.length_a   1.000
_cell.length_b   1.000
_cell.length_c   1.000
_cell.angle_alpha   90.00
_cell.angle_beta   90.00
_cell.angle_gamma   90.00
#
_symmetry.space_group_name_H-M   'P 1'
#
loop_
_entity.id
_entity.type
_entity.pdbx_description
1 polymer ?
#
loop_
_entity_poly.entity_id
_entity_poly.type
_entity_poly.pdbx_seq_one_letter_code
_entity_poly.pdbx_strand_id
1 'polypeptide(L)' 'MIYNADKELESLPQQFLVQATNVHYGERPDLRRILSECTVSSVGVLVSGPKNIRHEVAAICSSGLAKNLHFESISFSW' A
#
# COMPACT_ATOMS: atom_id res chain seq x y z
N MET A 1 2.52 -25.00 -31.26
CA MET A 1 1.61 -25.50 -30.21
C MET A 1 1.94 -24.70 -28.95
N ILE A 2 1.10 -23.73 -28.59
CA ILE A 2 1.35 -22.82 -27.45
C ILE A 2 0.95 -23.58 -26.18
N TYR A 3 1.94 -24.10 -25.45
CA TYR A 3 1.77 -24.99 -24.28
C TYR A 3 1.14 -24.34 -23.04
N ASN A 4 0.61 -23.10 -23.12
CA ASN A 4 0.17 -22.31 -21.96
C ASN A 4 -1.10 -21.47 -22.22
N ALA A 5 -1.91 -21.80 -23.24
CA ALA A 5 -3.09 -21.00 -23.58
C ALA A 5 -4.20 -21.04 -22.51
N ASP A 6 -4.22 -22.07 -21.64
CA ASP A 6 -5.26 -22.29 -20.64
C ASP A 6 -4.82 -21.95 -19.19
N LYS A 7 -3.65 -21.33 -19.01
CA LYS A 7 -3.19 -20.94 -17.67
C LYS A 7 -3.84 -19.61 -17.28
N GLU A 8 -4.77 -19.62 -16.31
CA GLU A 8 -5.37 -18.39 -15.78
C GLU A 8 -4.27 -17.42 -15.30
N LEU A 9 -4.45 -16.12 -15.52
CA LEU A 9 -3.47 -15.09 -15.14
C LEU A 9 -3.07 -15.17 -13.65
N GLU A 10 -4.01 -15.59 -12.81
CA GLU A 10 -3.89 -15.83 -11.36
C GLU A 10 -2.98 -17.04 -10.99
N SER A 11 -2.48 -17.78 -11.96
CA SER A 11 -1.61 -18.95 -11.76
C SER A 11 -0.10 -18.66 -11.98
N LEU A 12 0.24 -17.42 -12.34
CA LEU A 12 1.62 -16.89 -12.43
C LEU A 12 1.97 -15.73 -11.46
N PRO A 13 1.24 -15.47 -10.35
CA PRO A 13 1.39 -14.26 -9.56
C PRO A 13 2.77 -14.19 -8.90
N GLN A 14 3.37 -15.35 -8.57
CA GLN A 14 4.67 -15.42 -7.90
C GLN A 14 5.80 -14.75 -8.69
N GLN A 15 5.87 -14.94 -10.00
CA GLN A 15 6.97 -14.38 -10.80
C GLN A 15 6.84 -12.86 -10.94
N PHE A 16 5.63 -12.37 -11.19
CA PHE A 16 5.36 -10.94 -11.31
C PHE A 16 5.45 -10.22 -9.96
N LEU A 17 4.91 -10.79 -8.88
CA LEU A 17 5.01 -10.21 -7.55
C LEU A 17 6.46 -10.14 -7.08
N VAL A 18 7.25 -11.20 -7.24
CA VAL A 18 8.65 -11.19 -6.79
C VAL A 18 9.49 -10.16 -7.54
N GLN A 19 9.22 -9.91 -8.83
CA GLN A 19 9.94 -8.89 -9.59
C GLN A 19 9.44 -7.47 -9.33
N ALA A 20 8.15 -7.30 -8.99
CA ALA A 20 7.53 -5.99 -8.80
C ALA A 20 7.48 -5.51 -7.34
N THR A 21 7.81 -6.37 -6.36
CA THR A 21 7.70 -6.03 -4.94
C THR A 21 9.01 -6.24 -4.20
N ASN A 22 9.33 -5.32 -3.30
CA ASN A 22 10.39 -5.49 -2.31
C ASN A 22 9.75 -5.92 -0.99
N VAL A 23 10.00 -7.16 -0.57
CA VAL A 23 9.36 -7.74 0.63
C VAL A 23 10.27 -7.58 1.83
N HIS A 24 9.76 -6.93 2.87
CA HIS A 24 10.45 -6.72 4.14
C HIS A 24 9.86 -7.64 5.22
N TYR A 25 10.70 -8.46 5.86
CA TYR A 25 10.30 -9.39 6.91
C TYR A 25 10.84 -8.97 8.28
N GLY A 26 10.11 -9.33 9.35
CA GLY A 26 10.59 -9.21 10.74
C GLY A 26 10.46 -7.82 11.37
N GLU A 27 10.01 -6.81 10.62
CA GLU A 27 9.84 -5.44 11.11
C GLU A 27 8.44 -4.92 10.82
N ARG A 28 7.88 -4.11 11.73
CA ARG A 28 6.64 -3.37 11.48
C ARG A 28 6.97 -2.18 10.58
N PRO A 29 6.23 -1.93 9.48
CA PRO A 29 6.51 -0.80 8.61
C PRO A 29 6.38 0.54 9.36
N ASP A 30 7.39 1.40 9.25
CA ASP A 30 7.32 2.79 9.71
C ASP A 30 6.53 3.64 8.70
N LEU A 31 5.21 3.71 8.92
CA LEU A 31 4.28 4.41 8.04
C LEU A 31 4.57 5.91 7.96
N ARG A 32 5.08 6.52 9.04
CA ARG A 32 5.42 7.95 9.05
C ARG A 32 6.58 8.22 8.12
N ARG A 33 7.64 7.42 8.21
CA ARG A 33 8.81 7.55 7.34
C ARG A 33 8.40 7.36 5.88
N ILE A 34 7.71 6.26 5.58
CA ILE A 34 7.28 5.92 4.20
C ILE A 34 6.46 7.06 3.58
N LEU A 35 5.47 7.60 4.30
CA LEU A 35 4.62 8.67 3.78
C LEU A 35 5.34 10.02 3.65
N SER A 36 6.31 10.30 4.52
CA SER A 36 7.06 11.56 4.49
C SER A 36 8.12 11.59 3.38
N GLU A 37 8.62 10.43 2.95
CA GLU A 37 9.55 10.29 1.83
C GLU A 37 8.86 10.46 0.45
N CYS A 38 7.52 10.48 0.39
CA CYS A 38 6.77 10.77 -0.82
C CYS A 38 6.85 12.26 -1.20
N THR A 39 7.78 12.62 -2.08
CA THR A 39 8.06 14.01 -2.49
C THR A 39 7.18 14.53 -3.65
N VAL A 40 6.21 13.74 -4.12
CA VAL A 40 5.34 14.11 -5.25
C VAL A 40 4.40 15.25 -4.85
N SER A 41 4.10 16.16 -5.78
CA SER A 41 3.32 17.39 -5.52
C SER A 41 1.90 17.15 -4.98
N SER A 42 1.27 16.03 -5.32
CA SER A 42 -0.02 15.60 -4.78
C SER A 42 -0.05 14.07 -4.68
N VAL A 43 -0.35 13.55 -3.49
CA VAL A 43 -0.31 12.13 -3.15
C VAL A 43 -1.63 11.73 -2.50
N GLY A 44 -2.33 10.77 -3.09
CA GLY A 44 -3.49 10.13 -2.48
C GLY A 44 -3.05 8.95 -1.60
N VAL A 45 -3.57 8.91 -0.37
CA VAL A 45 -3.32 7.84 0.60
C VAL A 45 -4.62 7.10 0.87
N LEU A 46 -4.67 5.82 0.47
CA LEU A 46 -5.79 4.91 0.71
C LEU A 46 -5.38 3.83 1.69
N VAL A 47 -6.17 3.62 2.75
CA VAL A 47 -5.89 2.59 3.76
C VAL A 47 -7.11 1.72 4.02
N SER A 48 -6.84 0.41 4.10
CA SER A 48 -7.77 -0.63 4.56
C SER A 48 -7.02 -1.54 5.54
N GLY A 49 -7.73 -2.10 6.52
CA GLY A 49 -7.13 -2.96 7.55
C GLY A 49 -7.62 -2.64 8.95
N PRO A 50 -6.97 -3.15 10.01
CA PRO A 50 -7.43 -2.99 11.38
C PRO A 50 -7.50 -1.52 11.84
N LYS A 51 -8.36 -1.21 12.82
CA LYS A 51 -8.63 0.17 13.27
C LYS A 51 -7.36 0.96 13.60
N ASN A 52 -6.37 0.31 14.21
CA ASN A 52 -5.11 0.95 14.61
C ASN A 52 -4.36 1.52 13.40
N ILE A 53 -4.20 0.77 12.31
CA ILE A 53 -3.43 1.22 11.15
C ILE A 53 -4.14 2.36 10.41
N ARG A 54 -5.48 2.27 10.29
CA ARG A 54 -6.27 3.33 9.65
C ARG A 54 -6.16 4.65 10.42
N HIS A 55 -6.24 4.59 11.75
CA HIS A 55 -6.11 5.76 12.61
C HIS A 55 -4.68 6.32 12.62
N GLU A 56 -3.67 5.46 12.62
CA GLU A 56 -2.26 5.86 12.55
C GLU A 56 -1.97 6.66 11.27
N VAL A 57 -2.44 6.17 10.11
CA VAL A 57 -2.27 6.88 8.83
C VAL A 57 -3.10 8.16 8.79
N ALA A 58 -4.34 8.15 9.29
CA ALA A 58 -5.17 9.36 9.38
C ALA A 58 -4.47 10.46 10.19
N ALA A 59 -3.82 10.09 11.31
CA ALA A 59 -3.07 11.03 12.14
C ALA A 59 -1.83 11.58 11.41
N ILE A 60 -1.12 10.76 10.63
CA ILE A 60 0.01 11.21 9.82
C ILE A 60 -0.45 12.21 8.76
N CYS A 61 -1.47 11.87 7.97
CA CYS A 61 -1.96 12.73 6.89
C CYS A 61 -2.56 14.05 7.41
N SER A 62 -3.21 14.04 8.59
CA SER A 62 -3.74 15.25 9.22
C SER A 62 -2.72 16.06 10.02
N SER A 63 -1.49 15.56 10.21
CA SER A 63 -0.46 16.22 11.03
C SER A 63 0.12 17.51 10.44
N GLY A 64 -0.18 17.82 9.17
CA GLY A 64 0.33 19.02 8.49
C GLY A 64 1.83 18.97 8.15
N LEU A 65 2.53 17.88 8.45
CA LEU A 65 3.94 17.67 8.09
C LEU A 65 4.14 17.59 6.57
N ALA A 66 3.14 17.09 5.84
CA ALA A 66 3.19 16.91 4.39
C ALA A 66 1.92 17.51 3.77
N LYS A 67 2.05 18.72 3.19
CA LYS A 67 0.93 19.48 2.61
C LYS A 67 0.37 18.86 1.31
N ASN A 68 1.06 17.87 0.77
CA ASN A 68 0.76 17.14 -0.46
C ASN A 68 -0.08 15.88 -0.23
N LEU A 69 -0.41 15.50 1.01
CA LEU A 69 -1.15 14.27 1.30
C LEU A 69 -2.67 14.49 1.35
N HIS A 70 -3.42 13.68 0.61
CA HIS A 70 -4.88 13.58 0.66
C HIS A 70 -5.27 12.20 1.17
N PHE A 71 -6.13 12.12 2.20
CA PHE A 71 -6.42 10.87 2.90
C PHE A 71 -7.86 10.40 2.70
N GLU A 72 -8.02 9.13 2.33
CA GLU A 72 -9.30 8.43 2.26
C GLU A 72 -9.23 7.12 3.05
N SER A 73 -10.27 6.86 3.85
CA SER A 73 -10.38 5.64 4.66
C SER A 73 -11.62 4.85 4.26
N ILE A 74 -11.41 3.58 3.93
CA ILE A 74 -12.49 2.62 3.72
C ILE A 74 -12.42 1.51 4.77
N SER A 75 -13.57 1.04 5.25
CA SER A 75 -13.66 -0.09 6.17
C SER A 75 -14.79 -1.00 5.72
N PHE A 76 -14.50 -2.30 5.60
CA PHE A 76 -15.51 -3.31 5.33
C PHE A 76 -15.87 -4.03 6.62
N SER A 77 -17.17 -4.17 6.90
CA SER A 77 -17.70 -5.11 7.90
C SER A 77 -18.22 -6.32 7.15
N TRP A 78 -17.38 -7.33 6.98
CA TRP A 78 -17.81 -8.67 6.55
C TRP A 78 -18.21 -9.46 7.79
#